data_AF-A0A242CHU6-F1
#
_entry.id   AF-A0A242CHU6-F1
#
_cell.length_a   1.000
_cell.length_b   1.000
_cell.length_c   1.000
_cell.angle_alpha   90.00
_cell.angle_beta   90.00
_cell.angle_gamma   90.00
#
_symmetry.space_group_name_H-M   'P 1'
#
loop_
_entity.id
_entity.type
_entity.pdbx_description
1 polymer ?
#
loop_
_entity_poly.entity_id
_entity_poly.type
_entity_poly.pdbx_seq_one_letter_code
_entity_poly.pdbx_strand_id
1 'polypeptide(L)'
;MTHIVLLIIAMFIGVYSLITFFQAIWVLYQVKRGILDELEKKIVFDSLAYTMFIILLLHTVQFIFGLVAFTLFKGTFTYIPIISSGAPFGKIVLSNLPNWHFEALFADCFIFAIIYFFRKQKYRA
;
A
#
# COMPACT_ATOMS: atom_id res chain seq x y z
N MET A 1 -21.16 16.37 3.86
CA MET A 1 -21.39 15.06 4.52
C MET A 1 -20.63 13.92 3.85
N THR A 2 -20.73 13.72 2.53
CA THR A 2 -20.03 12.65 1.79
C THR A 2 -18.51 12.62 2.01
N HIS A 3 -17.84 13.78 1.99
CA HIS A 3 -16.40 13.87 2.26
C HIS A 3 -15.99 13.47 3.68
N ILE A 4 -16.85 13.74 4.67
CA ILE A 4 -16.59 13.37 6.07
C ILE A 4 -16.70 11.86 6.24
N VAL A 5 -17.71 11.25 5.62
CA VAL A 5 -17.89 9.78 5.62
C VAL A 5 -16.70 9.09 4.95
N LEU A 6 -16.24 9.59 3.79
CA LEU A 6 -15.08 9.06 3.09
C LEU A 6 -13.81 9.14 3.94
N LEU A 7 -13.60 10.27 4.63
CA LEU A 7 -12.46 10.47 5.52
C LEU A 7 -12.47 9.45 6.68
N ILE A 8 -13.63 9.26 7.30
CA ILE A 8 -13.79 8.31 8.41
C ILE A 8 -13.48 6.88 7.94
N ILE A 9 -14.02 6.47 6.79
CA ILE A 9 -13.73 5.16 6.19
C ILE A 9 -12.23 5.01 5.92
N ALA A 10 -11.60 6.01 5.31
CA ALA A 10 -10.17 6.00 5.03
C ALA A 10 -9.33 5.89 6.31
N MET A 11 -9.72 6.56 7.40
CA MET A 11 -9.05 6.43 8.69
C MET A 11 -9.16 5.01 9.26
N PHE A 12 -10.34 4.39 9.22
CA PHE A 12 -10.51 3.01 9.69
C PHE A 12 -9.65 2.03 8.88
N ILE A 13 -9.62 2.18 7.55
CA ILE A 13 -8.77 1.36 6.69
C ILE A 13 -7.28 1.60 6.99
N GLY A 14 -6.88 2.86 7.22
CA GLY A 14 -5.55 3.26 7.68
C GLY A 14 -5.11 2.53 8.93
N VAL A 15 -5.92 2.65 9.97
CA VAL A 15 -5.64 2.02 11.27
C VAL A 15 -5.61 0.49 11.14
N TYR A 16 -6.57 -0.10 10.43
CA TYR A 16 -6.59 -1.55 10.20
C TYR A 16 -5.33 -2.06 9.50
N SER A 17 -4.86 -1.35 8.48
CA SER A 17 -3.68 -1.72 7.71
C SER A 17 -2.42 -1.71 8.57
N LEU A 18 -2.24 -0.66 9.38
CA LEU A 18 -1.12 -0.55 10.31
C LEU A 18 -1.16 -1.63 11.40
N ILE A 19 -2.33 -1.87 12.00
CA ILE A 19 -2.52 -2.94 12.99
C ILE A 19 -2.12 -4.29 12.40
N THR A 20 -2.55 -4.57 11.17
CA THR A 20 -2.24 -5.84 10.49
C THR A 20 -0.75 -6.01 10.25
N PHE A 21 -0.05 -4.94 9.85
CA PHE A 21 1.40 -4.93 9.70
C PHE A 21 2.11 -5.24 11.03
N PHE A 22 1.76 -4.55 12.12
CA PHE A 22 2.34 -4.82 13.44
C PHE A 22 1.97 -6.22 13.95
N GLN A 23 0.79 -6.72 13.63
CA GLN A 23 0.40 -8.09 13.97
C GLN A 23 1.27 -9.12 13.24
N ALA A 24 1.63 -8.89 11.98
CA ALA A 24 2.55 -9.77 11.26
C ALA A 24 3.96 -9.77 11.89
N ILE A 25 4.45 -8.60 12.31
CA ILE A 25 5.72 -8.50 13.07
C ILE A 25 5.63 -9.28 14.38
N TRP A 26 4.53 -9.12 15.11
CA TRP A 26 4.29 -9.86 16.35
C TRP A 26 4.26 -11.38 16.12
N VAL A 27 3.62 -11.85 15.04
CA VAL A 27 3.61 -13.26 14.65
C VAL A 27 5.04 -13.77 14.42
N LEU A 28 5.87 -13.04 13.66
CA LEU A 28 7.26 -13.41 13.45
C LEU A 28 8.06 -13.50 14.76
N TYR A 29 7.82 -12.55 15.67
CA TYR A 29 8.44 -12.57 17.00
C TYR A 29 8.03 -13.81 17.80
N GLN A 30 6.75 -14.18 17.79
CA GLN A 30 6.25 -15.36 18.52
C GLN A 30 6.73 -16.69 17.91
N VAL A 31 6.90 -16.77 16.59
CA VAL A 31 7.55 -17.93 15.95
C VAL A 31 8.99 -18.05 16.40
N LYS A 32 9.75 -16.94 16.44
CA LYS A 32 11.14 -16.94 16.95
C LYS A 32 11.25 -17.41 18.41
N ARG A 33 10.20 -17.16 19.22
CA ARG A 33 10.12 -17.64 20.61
C ARG A 33 9.66 -19.11 20.74
N GLY A 34 9.37 -19.79 19.63
CA GLY A 34 8.88 -21.18 19.63
C GLY A 34 7.42 -21.33 20.11
N ILE A 35 6.65 -20.24 20.15
CA ILE A 35 5.24 -20.26 20.59
C ILE A 35 4.29 -20.55 19.42
N LEU A 36 4.63 -20.05 18.23
CA LEU A 36 3.85 -20.27 17.01
C LEU A 36 4.61 -21.17 16.03
N ASP A 37 3.86 -21.84 15.16
CA ASP A 37 4.38 -22.73 14.13
C ASP A 37 5.12 -21.97 13.00
N GLU A 38 6.09 -22.62 12.38
CA GLU A 38 6.81 -22.15 11.19
C GLU A 38 5.86 -21.88 10.01
N LEU A 39 4.68 -22.51 9.98
CA LEU A 39 3.62 -22.20 9.02
C LEU A 39 3.19 -20.73 9.08
N GLU A 40 3.03 -20.15 10.28
CA GLU A 40 2.61 -18.74 10.44
C GLU A 40 3.70 -17.79 9.92
N LYS A 41 4.97 -18.11 10.17
CA LYS A 41 6.11 -17.39 9.59
C LYS A 41 6.14 -17.49 8.07
N LYS A 42 5.87 -18.67 7.51
CA LYS A 42 5.72 -18.83 6.06
C LYS A 42 4.62 -17.92 5.55
N ILE A 43 3.42 -17.92 6.14
CA ILE A 43 2.31 -17.05 5.72
C ILE A 43 2.75 -15.58 5.68
N VAL A 44 3.46 -15.07 6.68
CA VAL A 44 3.93 -13.68 6.72
C VAL A 44 4.93 -13.40 5.59
N PHE A 45 6.00 -14.18 5.45
CA PHE A 45 7.03 -13.95 4.40
C PHE A 45 6.46 -14.02 3.00
N ASP A 46 5.58 -14.97 2.81
CA ASP A 46 5.00 -15.33 1.54
C ASP A 46 3.92 -14.26 1.19
N SER A 47 3.30 -13.60 2.21
CA SER A 47 2.50 -12.38 2.01
C SER A 47 3.34 -11.16 1.66
N LEU A 48 4.50 -10.97 2.32
CA LEU A 48 5.44 -9.89 1.99
C LEU A 48 5.95 -10.02 0.55
N ALA A 49 6.27 -11.24 0.09
CA ALA A 49 6.72 -11.49 -1.27
C ALA A 49 5.66 -11.09 -2.32
N TYR A 50 4.40 -11.50 -2.14
CA TYR A 50 3.32 -11.08 -3.04
C TYR A 50 3.04 -9.58 -2.97
N THR A 51 3.13 -9.00 -1.78
CA THR A 51 2.98 -7.54 -1.59
C THR A 51 4.04 -6.81 -2.41
N MET A 52 5.31 -7.20 -2.29
CA MET A 52 6.42 -6.61 -3.03
C MET A 52 6.21 -6.74 -4.55
N PHE A 53 5.77 -7.91 -5.03
CA PHE A 53 5.49 -8.10 -6.44
C PHE A 53 4.38 -7.17 -6.96
N ILE A 54 3.29 -7.01 -6.19
CA ILE A 54 2.17 -6.14 -6.57
C ILE A 54 2.58 -4.67 -6.52
N ILE A 55 3.30 -4.24 -5.47
CA ILE A 55 3.82 -2.87 -5.35
C ILE A 55 4.75 -2.56 -6.54
N LEU A 56 5.67 -3.47 -6.87
CA LEU A 56 6.58 -3.30 -7.99
C LEU A 56 5.81 -3.17 -9.31
N LEU A 57 4.82 -4.03 -9.54
CA LEU A 57 3.98 -3.96 -10.74
C LEU A 57 3.22 -2.63 -10.82
N LEU A 58 2.62 -2.19 -9.71
CA LEU A 58 1.88 -0.94 -9.62
C LEU A 58 2.80 0.26 -9.94
N HIS A 59 3.97 0.33 -9.32
CA HIS A 59 4.92 1.41 -9.59
C HIS A 59 5.51 1.36 -11.00
N THR A 60 5.73 0.16 -11.57
CA THR A 60 6.17 0.01 -12.96
C THR A 60 5.12 0.57 -13.91
N VAL A 61 3.84 0.29 -13.67
CA VAL A 61 2.73 0.82 -14.45
C VAL A 61 2.65 2.35 -14.33
N GLN A 62 2.76 2.90 -13.11
CA GLN A 62 2.79 4.36 -12.90
C GLN A 62 3.97 5.02 -13.62
N PHE A 63 5.15 4.38 -13.61
CA PHE A 63 6.33 4.87 -14.30
C PHE A 63 6.13 4.90 -15.82
N ILE A 64 5.60 3.83 -16.41
CA ILE A 64 5.30 3.77 -17.85
C ILE A 64 4.28 4.86 -18.23
N PHE A 65 3.20 5.03 -17.46
CA PHE A 65 2.23 6.09 -17.72
C PHE A 65 2.83 7.49 -17.60
N GLY A 66 3.68 7.72 -16.61
CA GLY A 66 4.41 8.99 -16.46
C GLY A 66 5.29 9.28 -17.68
N LEU A 67 6.01 8.27 -18.18
CA LEU A 67 6.86 8.40 -19.36
C LEU A 67 6.04 8.67 -20.62
N VAL A 68 4.99 7.87 -20.86
CA VAL A 68 4.09 8.03 -22.01
C VAL A 68 3.42 9.42 -21.99
N ALA A 69 2.95 9.86 -20.83
CA ALA A 69 2.34 11.18 -20.67
C ALA A 69 3.33 12.30 -21.00
N PHE A 70 4.56 12.21 -20.50
CA PHE A 70 5.61 13.18 -20.81
C PHE A 70 5.94 13.22 -22.31
N THR A 71 6.11 12.06 -22.94
CA THR A 71 6.49 11.94 -24.35
C THR A 71 5.37 12.36 -25.31
N LEU A 72 4.13 11.92 -25.09
CA LEU A 72 2.99 12.22 -25.98
C LEU A 72 2.49 13.65 -25.84
N PHE A 73 2.44 14.18 -24.61
CA PHE A 73 1.87 15.50 -24.36
C PHE A 73 2.95 16.59 -24.25
N LYS A 74 4.22 16.29 -24.55
CA LYS A 74 5.35 17.25 -24.53
C LYS A 74 5.41 18.09 -23.23
N GLY A 75 5.05 17.48 -22.09
CA GLY A 75 5.00 18.17 -20.79
C GLY A 75 3.82 19.12 -20.57
N THR A 76 2.84 19.18 -21.47
CA THR A 76 1.60 19.98 -21.26
C THR A 76 0.58 19.29 -20.36
N PHE A 77 0.69 17.96 -20.20
CA PHE A 77 -0.13 17.17 -19.29
C PHE A 77 0.72 16.70 -18.11
N THR A 78 0.29 17.04 -16.90
CA THR A 78 0.93 16.58 -15.66
C THR A 78 0.30 15.26 -15.23
N TYR A 79 1.03 14.15 -15.39
CA TYR A 79 0.61 12.87 -14.82
C TYR A 79 0.68 12.92 -13.29
N ILE A 80 -0.45 12.63 -12.65
CA ILE A 80 -0.55 12.55 -11.20
C ILE A 80 -0.54 11.07 -10.81
N PRO A 81 0.53 10.59 -10.15
CA PRO A 81 0.59 9.20 -9.70
C PRO A 81 -0.46 8.94 -8.62
N ILE A 82 -1.11 7.77 -8.70
CA ILE A 82 -2.11 7.31 -7.71
C ILE A 82 -1.48 7.11 -6.32
N ILE A 83 -0.26 6.58 -6.27
CA ILE A 83 0.57 6.45 -5.06
C ILE A 83 1.78 7.36 -5.19
N SER A 84 2.05 8.22 -4.21
CA SER A 84 3.21 9.11 -4.21
C SER A 84 3.92 9.17 -2.85
N SER A 85 5.16 9.67 -2.86
CA SER A 85 5.96 9.93 -1.67
C SER A 85 5.43 11.14 -0.87
N GLY A 86 4.29 10.95 -0.20
CA GLY A 86 3.71 11.82 0.84
C GLY A 86 3.63 13.33 0.59
N ALA A 87 3.49 14.08 1.69
CA ALA A 87 3.25 15.53 1.73
C ALA A 87 4.19 16.42 0.88
N PRO A 88 5.47 16.08 0.63
CA PRO A 88 6.33 16.86 -0.26
C PRO A 88 5.85 16.89 -1.71
N PHE A 89 5.19 15.83 -2.20
CA PHE A 89 4.71 15.76 -3.59
C PHE A 89 3.60 16.78 -3.86
N GLY A 90 2.62 16.87 -2.96
CA GLY A 90 1.49 17.80 -3.09
C GLY A 90 1.86 19.28 -2.96
N LYS A 91 2.89 19.62 -2.16
CA LYS A 91 3.35 21.00 -1.96
C LYS A 91 4.32 21.51 -3.04
N ILE A 92 5.18 20.65 -3.58
CA ILE A 92 6.27 21.06 -4.49
C ILE A 92 5.85 20.99 -5.96
N VAL A 93 4.95 20.06 -6.33
CA VAL A 93 4.61 19.79 -7.74
C VAL A 93 3.18 20.22 -8.11
N LEU A 94 2.24 20.30 -7.16
CA LEU A 94 0.79 20.44 -7.43
C LEU A 94 0.07 21.51 -6.60
N SER A 95 0.67 22.69 -6.42
CA SER A 95 0.06 23.77 -5.59
C SER A 95 -1.34 24.23 -6.04
N ASN A 96 -1.76 23.94 -7.28
CA ASN A 96 -3.03 24.40 -7.86
C ASN A 96 -3.94 23.28 -8.42
N LEU A 97 -3.63 21.99 -8.21
CA LEU A 97 -4.44 20.87 -8.73
C LEU A 97 -5.00 19.99 -7.61
N PRO A 98 -6.18 19.38 -7.80
CA PRO A 98 -6.78 18.50 -6.79
C PRO A 98 -5.88 17.28 -6.54
N ASN A 99 -5.25 17.26 -5.36
CA ASN A 99 -4.26 16.28 -4.93
C ASN A 99 -4.89 14.98 -4.42
N TRP A 100 -5.53 14.21 -5.30
CA TRP A 100 -6.02 12.87 -4.96
C TRP A 100 -4.90 11.84 -5.19
N HIS A 101 -4.06 11.65 -4.18
CA HIS A 101 -3.05 10.59 -4.17
C HIS A 101 -3.07 9.87 -2.83
N PHE A 102 -2.70 8.59 -2.83
CA PHE A 102 -2.42 7.83 -1.64
C PHE A 102 -0.97 8.05 -1.21
N GLU A 103 -0.78 8.16 0.09
CA GLU A 103 0.54 8.13 0.71
C GLU A 103 1.12 6.70 0.56
N ALA A 104 2.39 6.61 0.18
CA ALA A 104 3.04 5.35 -0.18
C ALA A 104 3.06 4.34 0.97
N LEU A 105 3.40 4.75 2.20
CA LEU A 105 3.42 3.86 3.35
C LEU A 105 2.01 3.30 3.65
N PHE A 106 0.97 4.14 3.57
CA PHE A 106 -0.40 3.67 3.73
C PHE A 106 -0.77 2.63 2.65
N ALA A 107 -0.48 2.91 1.39
CA ALA A 107 -0.82 2.01 0.29
C ALA A 107 -0.10 0.66 0.41
N ASP A 108 1.18 0.67 0.76
CA ASP A 108 1.99 -0.54 0.95
C ASP A 108 1.43 -1.40 2.10
N CYS A 109 1.12 -0.79 3.24
CA CYS A 109 0.50 -1.49 4.37
C CYS A 109 -0.91 -2.02 4.03
N PHE A 110 -1.69 -1.29 3.23
CA PHE A 110 -3.03 -1.72 2.84
C PHE A 110 -3.00 -2.92 1.90
N ILE A 111 -2.15 -2.89 0.87
CA ILE A 111 -1.93 -4.03 -0.03
C ILE A 111 -1.46 -5.25 0.77
N PHE A 112 -0.51 -5.05 1.69
CA PHE A 112 -0.07 -6.11 2.59
C PHE A 112 -1.22 -6.69 3.41
N ALA A 113 -2.05 -5.84 4.03
CA ALA A 113 -3.15 -6.27 4.88
C ALA A 113 -4.17 -7.13 4.12
N ILE A 114 -4.52 -6.74 2.88
CA ILE A 114 -5.41 -7.52 2.01
C ILE A 114 -4.81 -8.90 1.72
N ILE A 115 -3.56 -8.96 1.26
CA ILE A 115 -2.90 -10.21 0.88
C ILE A 115 -2.76 -11.12 2.11
N TYR A 116 -2.32 -10.56 3.22
CA TYR A 116 -2.14 -11.28 4.47
C TYR A 116 -3.47 -11.87 4.98
N PHE A 117 -4.56 -11.11 4.90
CA PHE A 117 -5.90 -11.60 5.26
C PHE A 117 -6.30 -12.84 4.46
N PHE A 118 -6.26 -12.75 3.12
CA PHE A 118 -6.65 -13.87 2.26
C PHE A 118 -5.75 -15.09 2.43
N ARG A 119 -4.44 -14.88 2.58
CA ARG A 119 -3.51 -15.98 2.82
C ARG A 119 -3.77 -16.65 4.16
N LYS A 120 -3.92 -15.88 5.23
CA LYS A 120 -4.24 -16.41 6.55
C LYS A 120 -5.54 -17.21 6.55
N GLN A 121 -6.55 -16.77 5.80
CA GLN A 121 -7.80 -17.52 5.62
C GLN A 121 -7.58 -18.85 4.89
N LYS A 122 -6.78 -18.86 3.81
CA LYS A 122 -6.47 -20.08 3.03
C LYS A 122 -5.78 -21.17 3.86
N TYR A 123 -4.90 -20.81 4.79
CA TYR A 123 -4.15 -21.79 5.60
C TYR A 123 -4.84 -22.17 6.92
N ARG A 124 -5.96 -21.52 7.26
CA ARG A 124 -6.76 -21.82 8.46
C ARG A 124 -8.10 -22.51 8.15
N ALA A 125 -8.45 -22.59 6.86
CA ALA A 125 -9.56 -23.39 6.34
C ALA A 125 -9.09 -24.82 6.07
#